data_AF-A0AAI9F1K5-F1
#
_entry.id   AF-A0AAI9F1K5-F1
#
_cell.length_a   1.000
_cell.length_b   1.000
_cell.length_c   1.000
_cell.angle_alpha   90.00
_cell.angle_beta   90.00
_cell.angle_gamma   90.00
#
_symmetry.space_group_name_H-M   'P 1'
#
loop_
_entity.id
_entity.type
_entity.pdbx_description
1 polymer ?
#
loop_
_entity_poly.entity_id
_entity_poly.type
_entity_poly.pdbx_seq_one_letter_code
_entity_poly.pdbx_strand_id
1 'polypeptide(L)'
;FIATSIPLRESWKYGERALRYCLLDTGHIIAATRFSANLLGWKMEYVSEYKESELQKLIGLQKASFYKNEDEIFEGAFYIYNDKKPKINFKEFEKLEFNLEYKKLAKDSIRWDIIFDIAKVLKREEPFQSNFIKEKITFNPSPFNAFEIIDKRRSALGFKEKFIKKDEFLDILDKTLPRNIPPFDTKVTLNKVNLVIFVNRVDGIESGIYFFDREKNSLSLIEKGDFSEAVKFINCAQDLGKDSAFSISMVIDKKHLNKEYKYKLAMFETGMIGQILYIEAEAKGYRGCGIGCFFDDLVSIDILENEDILTLYGFSIGEPVIDERIIPIRPNEAKLLNL
;
A
#
# COMPACT_ATOMS: atom_id res chain seq x y z
N PHE A 1 -11.63 -8.26 -11.02
CA PHE A 1 -10.96 -6.95 -10.89
C PHE A 1 -9.58 -7.06 -11.53
N ILE A 2 -9.18 -6.07 -12.33
CA ILE A 2 -7.87 -6.01 -12.97
C ILE A 2 -7.28 -4.64 -12.63
N ALA A 3 -6.02 -4.64 -12.19
CA ALA A 3 -5.26 -3.44 -11.90
C ALA A 3 -4.21 -3.23 -12.98
N THR A 4 -4.10 -1.97 -13.41
CA THR A 4 -3.11 -1.48 -14.35
C THR A 4 -2.58 -0.14 -13.86
N SER A 5 -1.36 0.19 -14.26
CA SER A 5 -0.71 1.46 -13.97
C SER A 5 -0.45 2.20 -15.27
N ILE A 6 -0.67 3.52 -15.28
CA ILE A 6 -0.20 4.38 -16.37
C ILE A 6 0.92 5.25 -15.79
N PRO A 7 2.21 4.87 -15.93
CA PRO A 7 3.30 5.51 -15.20
C PRO A 7 3.42 7.00 -15.46
N LEU A 8 2.96 7.50 -16.61
CA LEU A 8 2.97 8.93 -16.92
C LEU A 8 2.20 9.77 -15.88
N ARG A 9 1.18 9.20 -15.22
CA ARG A 9 0.42 9.88 -14.16
C ARG A 9 1.26 10.20 -12.93
N GLU A 10 2.36 9.47 -12.74
CA GLU A 10 3.28 9.61 -11.60
C GLU A 10 4.66 10.17 -12.03
N SER A 11 5.14 9.81 -13.22
CA SER A 11 6.52 10.10 -13.68
C SER A 11 6.76 11.56 -14.02
N TRP A 12 5.71 12.35 -14.26
CA TRP A 12 5.84 13.81 -14.40
C TRP A 12 6.38 14.46 -13.11
N LYS A 13 6.08 13.86 -11.95
CA LYS A 13 6.53 14.34 -10.64
C LYS A 13 7.72 13.57 -10.10
N TYR A 14 7.71 12.24 -10.24
CA TYR A 14 8.67 11.36 -9.57
C TYR A 14 9.76 10.78 -10.48
N GLY A 15 9.74 11.11 -11.78
CA GLY A 15 10.71 10.61 -12.75
C GLY A 15 10.77 9.07 -12.77
N GLU A 16 11.98 8.52 -12.78
CA GLU A 16 12.23 7.07 -12.74
C GLU A 16 11.63 6.35 -11.51
N ARG A 17 11.45 7.06 -10.38
CA ARG A 17 10.90 6.47 -9.15
C ARG A 17 9.40 6.20 -9.23
N ALA A 18 8.71 6.71 -10.25
CA ALA A 18 7.26 6.57 -10.41
C ALA A 18 6.74 5.13 -10.37
N LEU A 19 7.55 4.15 -10.82
CA LEU A 19 7.15 2.74 -10.74
C LEU A 19 6.94 2.29 -9.28
N ARG A 20 7.77 2.76 -8.33
CA ARG A 20 7.59 2.44 -6.90
C ARG A 20 6.22 2.92 -6.41
N TYR A 21 5.85 4.14 -6.77
CA TYR A 21 4.56 4.73 -6.40
C TYR A 21 3.38 3.98 -7.03
N CYS A 22 3.46 3.66 -8.33
CA CYS A 22 2.42 2.87 -9.02
C CYS A 22 2.17 1.53 -8.32
N LEU A 23 3.23 0.84 -7.89
CA LEU A 23 3.13 -0.44 -7.19
C LEU A 23 2.55 -0.28 -5.77
N LEU A 24 2.97 0.75 -5.01
CA LEU A 24 2.41 1.06 -3.70
C LEU A 24 0.91 1.38 -3.80
N ASP A 25 0.53 2.25 -4.73
CA ASP A 25 -0.87 2.65 -4.94
C ASP A 25 -1.73 1.47 -5.38
N THR A 26 -1.18 0.57 -6.20
CA THR A 26 -1.84 -0.69 -6.52
C THR A 26 -2.10 -1.53 -5.27
N GLY A 27 -1.13 -1.63 -4.35
CA GLY A 27 -1.32 -2.27 -3.04
C GLY A 27 -2.45 -1.65 -2.22
N HIS A 28 -2.50 -0.31 -2.16
CA HIS A 28 -3.59 0.41 -1.50
C HIS A 28 -4.95 0.08 -2.12
N ILE A 29 -5.05 0.07 -3.45
CA ILE A 29 -6.29 -0.24 -4.19
C ILE A 29 -6.69 -1.71 -4.00
N ILE A 30 -5.75 -2.64 -3.96
CA ILE A 30 -6.03 -4.07 -3.69
C ILE A 30 -6.70 -4.21 -2.32
N ALA A 31 -6.13 -3.60 -1.27
CA ALA A 31 -6.71 -3.64 0.07
C ALA A 31 -8.09 -2.97 0.12
N ALA A 32 -8.24 -1.77 -0.46
CA ALA A 32 -9.51 -1.05 -0.50
C ALA A 32 -10.61 -1.84 -1.23
N THR A 33 -10.27 -2.46 -2.35
CA THR A 33 -11.18 -3.31 -3.13
C THR A 33 -11.55 -4.56 -2.34
N ARG A 34 -10.59 -5.18 -1.64
CA ARG A 34 -10.84 -6.36 -0.82
C ARG A 34 -11.75 -6.05 0.37
N PHE A 35 -11.56 -4.91 1.04
CA PHE A 35 -12.46 -4.44 2.10
C PHE A 35 -13.87 -4.20 1.56
N SER A 36 -14.00 -3.53 0.42
CA SER A 36 -15.29 -3.28 -0.23
C SER A 36 -16.01 -4.58 -0.60
N ALA A 37 -15.28 -5.55 -1.18
CA ALA A 37 -15.81 -6.88 -1.45
C ALA A 37 -16.30 -7.58 -0.17
N ASN A 38 -15.53 -7.48 0.93
CA ASN A 38 -15.90 -8.10 2.20
C ASN A 38 -17.20 -7.52 2.77
N LEU A 39 -17.41 -6.20 2.64
CA LEU A 39 -18.64 -5.55 3.08
C LEU A 39 -19.88 -6.02 2.29
N LEU A 40 -19.68 -6.51 1.07
CA LEU A 40 -20.73 -7.11 0.23
C LEU A 40 -20.86 -8.63 0.43
N GLY A 41 -20.11 -9.22 1.37
CA GLY A 41 -20.05 -10.68 1.57
C GLY A 41 -19.20 -11.42 0.54
N TRP A 42 -18.49 -10.70 -0.34
CA TRP A 42 -17.72 -11.29 -1.42
C TRP A 42 -16.26 -11.58 -1.00
N LYS A 43 -15.69 -12.56 -1.68
CA LYS A 43 -14.26 -12.91 -1.65
C LYS A 43 -13.54 -12.23 -2.80
N MET A 44 -12.25 -11.99 -2.60
CA MET A 44 -11.34 -11.56 -3.67
C MET A 44 -10.02 -12.32 -3.53
N GLU A 45 -9.56 -12.94 -4.63
CA GLU A 45 -8.33 -13.74 -4.66
C GLU A 45 -7.51 -13.41 -5.90
N TYR A 46 -6.20 -13.29 -5.74
CA TYR A 46 -5.28 -13.11 -6.86
C TYR A 46 -5.31 -14.31 -7.81
N VAL A 47 -5.23 -14.04 -9.11
CA VAL A 47 -5.17 -15.06 -10.16
C VAL A 47 -3.72 -15.49 -10.32
N SER A 48 -3.32 -16.53 -9.58
CA SER A 48 -1.92 -17.02 -9.55
C SER A 48 -1.66 -18.18 -10.52
N GLU A 49 -2.71 -18.82 -11.03
CA GLU A 49 -2.61 -20.02 -11.86
C GLU A 49 -2.23 -19.78 -13.33
N TYR A 50 -2.30 -18.54 -13.82
CA TYR A 50 -1.94 -18.15 -15.19
C TYR A 50 -0.78 -17.16 -15.19
N LYS A 51 -0.06 -17.02 -16.30
CA LYS A 51 0.97 -15.99 -16.43
C LYS A 51 0.35 -14.60 -16.61
N GLU A 52 1.03 -13.55 -16.18
CA GLU A 52 0.53 -12.18 -16.39
C GLU A 52 0.40 -11.81 -17.88
N SER A 53 1.25 -12.38 -18.74
CA SER A 53 1.13 -12.22 -20.20
C SER A 53 -0.15 -12.81 -20.78
N GLU A 54 -0.67 -13.90 -20.19
CA GLU A 54 -1.96 -14.47 -20.58
C GLU A 54 -3.12 -13.63 -20.04
N LEU A 55 -3.01 -13.15 -18.81
CA LEU A 55 -4.05 -12.34 -18.15
C LEU A 55 -4.29 -10.99 -18.83
N GLN A 56 -3.28 -10.43 -19.49
CA GLN A 56 -3.42 -9.20 -20.29
C GLN A 56 -4.47 -9.35 -21.42
N LYS A 57 -4.67 -10.58 -21.92
CA LYS A 57 -5.70 -10.86 -22.94
C LYS A 57 -7.12 -10.52 -22.49
N LEU A 58 -7.38 -10.52 -21.19
CA LEU A 58 -8.71 -10.25 -20.62
C LEU A 58 -9.18 -8.82 -20.87
N ILE A 59 -8.25 -7.88 -21.03
CA ILE A 59 -8.53 -6.47 -21.28
C ILE A 59 -8.01 -5.99 -22.65
N GLY A 60 -7.47 -6.91 -23.46
CA GLY A 60 -6.97 -6.57 -24.79
C GLY A 60 -5.73 -5.69 -24.79
N LEU A 61 -4.99 -5.60 -23.67
CA LEU A 61 -3.83 -4.70 -23.52
C LEU A 61 -2.74 -4.94 -24.58
N GLN A 62 -2.57 -6.19 -24.99
CA GLN A 62 -1.63 -6.60 -26.04
C GLN A 62 -2.02 -6.11 -27.46
N LYS A 63 -3.27 -5.72 -27.65
CA LYS A 63 -3.79 -5.13 -28.90
C LYS A 63 -3.81 -3.60 -28.84
N ALA A 64 -3.55 -3.00 -27.67
CA ALA A 64 -3.61 -1.57 -27.48
C ALA A 64 -2.44 -0.86 -28.15
N SER A 65 -2.72 0.31 -28.73
CA SER A 65 -1.72 1.25 -29.20
C SER A 65 -1.86 2.52 -28.39
N PHE A 66 -0.82 2.86 -27.63
CA PHE A 66 -0.83 4.03 -26.76
C PHE A 66 -0.28 5.25 -27.49
N TYR A 67 -0.66 6.45 -27.02
CA TYR A 67 0.07 7.64 -27.38
C TYR A 67 1.52 7.56 -26.89
N LYS A 68 2.40 8.33 -27.53
CA LYS A 68 3.81 8.38 -27.21
C LYS A 68 4.03 8.55 -25.70
N ASN A 69 4.72 7.57 -25.10
CA ASN A 69 5.11 7.50 -23.68
C ASN A 69 3.97 7.23 -22.68
N GLU A 70 2.75 6.95 -23.14
CA GLU A 70 1.58 6.72 -22.29
C GLU A 70 1.25 5.23 -22.12
N ASP A 71 2.23 4.34 -22.35
CA ASP A 71 2.05 2.90 -22.25
C ASP A 71 1.53 2.48 -20.86
N GLU A 72 0.52 1.62 -20.86
CA GLU A 72 -0.10 1.08 -19.66
C GLU A 72 0.54 -0.26 -19.26
N ILE A 73 0.78 -0.43 -17.97
CA ILE A 73 1.45 -1.60 -17.38
C ILE A 73 0.40 -2.44 -16.66
N PHE A 74 0.37 -3.72 -16.95
CA PHE A 74 -0.47 -4.68 -16.23
C PHE A 74 0.10 -5.01 -14.85
N GLU A 75 -0.71 -4.85 -13.80
CA GLU A 75 -0.27 -5.08 -12.43
C GLU A 75 -0.82 -6.37 -11.83
N GLY A 76 -2.07 -6.71 -12.08
CA GLY A 76 -2.62 -7.97 -11.57
C GLY A 76 -4.08 -8.19 -11.90
N ALA A 77 -4.49 -9.45 -11.86
CA ALA A 77 -5.90 -9.84 -11.95
C ALA A 77 -6.33 -10.55 -10.67
N PHE A 78 -7.59 -10.31 -10.31
CA PHE A 78 -8.21 -10.85 -9.11
C PHE A 78 -9.60 -11.35 -9.43
N TYR A 79 -9.89 -12.57 -8.99
CA TYR A 79 -11.25 -13.07 -8.89
C TYR A 79 -12.01 -12.27 -7.86
N ILE A 80 -13.25 -11.90 -8.16
CA ILE A 80 -14.21 -11.38 -7.18
C ILE A 80 -15.47 -12.22 -7.31
N TYR A 81 -15.94 -12.79 -6.20
CA TYR A 81 -17.04 -13.74 -6.23
C TYR A 81 -17.68 -13.89 -4.84
N ASN A 82 -18.97 -14.24 -4.79
CA ASN A 82 -19.68 -14.52 -3.54
C ASN A 82 -19.47 -15.98 -3.12
N ASP A 83 -20.06 -16.91 -3.88
CA ASP A 83 -20.12 -18.32 -3.51
C ASP A 83 -19.06 -19.16 -4.25
N LYS A 84 -19.12 -19.17 -5.59
CA LYS A 84 -18.30 -20.03 -6.44
C LYS A 84 -17.23 -19.22 -7.17
N LYS A 85 -15.97 -19.61 -6.98
CA LYS A 85 -14.83 -19.04 -7.71
C LYS A 85 -15.03 -19.26 -9.22
N PRO A 86 -14.98 -18.19 -10.05
CA PRO A 86 -15.18 -18.32 -11.49
C PRO A 86 -13.95 -18.99 -12.14
N LYS A 87 -14.11 -19.44 -13.38
CA LYS A 87 -13.03 -19.95 -14.23
C LYS A 87 -12.79 -18.99 -15.38
N ILE A 88 -11.54 -18.78 -15.75
CA ILE A 88 -11.19 -17.95 -16.90
C ILE A 88 -11.19 -18.82 -18.17
N ASN A 89 -11.96 -18.42 -19.17
CA ASN A 89 -11.94 -19.03 -20.50
C ASN A 89 -11.37 -18.04 -21.53
N PHE A 90 -10.06 -18.05 -21.74
CA PHE A 90 -9.39 -17.10 -22.64
C PHE A 90 -9.93 -17.10 -24.08
N LYS A 91 -10.49 -18.23 -24.56
CA LYS A 91 -11.08 -18.32 -25.91
C LYS A 91 -12.29 -17.39 -26.10
N GLU A 92 -13.01 -17.08 -25.02
CA GLU A 92 -14.12 -16.12 -25.07
C GLU A 92 -13.62 -14.70 -25.27
N PHE A 93 -12.49 -14.34 -24.65
CA PHE A 93 -11.90 -13.00 -24.72
C PHE A 93 -11.14 -12.74 -26.03
N GLU A 94 -10.56 -13.77 -26.65
CA GLU A 94 -9.82 -13.61 -27.92
C GLU A 94 -10.70 -13.11 -29.06
N LYS A 95 -11.99 -13.46 -29.03
CA LYS A 95 -13.01 -13.08 -30.02
C LYS A 95 -13.64 -11.70 -29.76
N LEU A 96 -13.38 -11.09 -28.60
CA LEU A 96 -13.94 -9.78 -28.29
C LEU A 96 -13.24 -8.69 -29.10
N GLU A 97 -14.04 -7.78 -29.63
CA GLU A 97 -13.57 -6.47 -30.06
C GLU A 97 -13.43 -5.59 -28.81
N PHE A 98 -12.22 -5.09 -28.59
CA PHE A 98 -11.94 -4.19 -27.48
C PHE A 98 -12.06 -2.75 -27.96
N ASN A 99 -12.81 -1.92 -27.23
CA ASN A 99 -12.70 -0.48 -27.42
C ASN A 99 -11.41 -0.02 -26.72
N LEU A 100 -10.36 0.16 -27.51
CA LEU A 100 -9.04 0.60 -27.08
C LEU A 100 -8.81 2.08 -27.40
N GLU A 101 -9.87 2.89 -27.48
CA GLU A 101 -9.73 4.33 -27.64
C GLU A 101 -9.12 4.94 -26.38
N TYR A 102 -7.86 5.34 -26.48
CA TYR A 102 -7.17 6.08 -25.44
C TYR A 102 -7.38 7.58 -25.64
N LYS A 103 -7.59 8.31 -24.54
CA LYS A 103 -7.51 9.78 -24.54
C LYS A 103 -6.10 10.17 -24.12
N LYS A 104 -5.45 10.98 -24.96
CA LYS A 104 -4.12 11.51 -24.69
C LYS A 104 -4.11 12.22 -23.33
N LEU A 105 -3.20 11.83 -22.44
CA LEU A 105 -3.12 12.35 -21.08
C LEU A 105 -2.37 13.68 -21.02
N ALA A 106 -1.31 13.83 -21.82
CA ALA A 106 -0.48 15.01 -21.79
C ALA A 106 -0.21 15.57 -23.19
N LYS A 107 -0.12 16.90 -23.30
CA LYS A 107 0.30 17.55 -24.55
C LYS A 107 1.73 17.13 -24.91
N ASP A 108 2.62 17.21 -23.92
CA ASP A 108 4.03 16.83 -23.99
C ASP A 108 4.35 15.87 -22.83
N SER A 109 5.18 14.86 -23.09
CA SER A 109 5.54 13.82 -22.11
C SER A 109 7.01 13.39 -22.26
N ILE A 110 7.65 13.06 -21.14
CA ILE A 110 9.00 12.48 -21.10
C ILE A 110 8.87 10.99 -20.77
N ARG A 111 9.58 10.15 -21.53
CA ARG A 111 9.66 8.72 -21.26
C ARG A 111 10.83 8.42 -20.34
N TRP A 112 10.58 7.58 -19.34
CA TRP A 112 11.61 6.99 -18.51
C TRP A 112 11.68 5.50 -18.86
N ASP A 113 12.53 5.12 -19.82
CA ASP A 113 12.58 3.74 -20.34
C ASP A 113 12.85 2.70 -19.24
N ILE A 114 13.64 3.09 -18.23
CA ILE A 114 13.91 2.27 -17.05
C ILE A 114 12.63 1.76 -16.36
N ILE A 115 11.56 2.55 -16.32
CA ILE A 115 10.27 2.10 -15.75
C ILE A 115 9.74 0.90 -16.50
N PHE A 116 9.73 0.97 -17.84
CA PHE A 116 9.16 -0.07 -18.68
C PHE A 116 10.07 -1.30 -18.77
N ASP A 117 11.38 -1.10 -18.73
CA ASP A 117 12.34 -2.20 -18.71
C ASP A 117 12.27 -2.97 -17.39
N ILE A 118 12.22 -2.28 -16.24
CA ILE A 118 12.01 -2.92 -14.95
C ILE A 118 10.64 -3.60 -14.90
N ALA A 119 9.57 -2.94 -15.36
CA ALA A 119 8.23 -3.54 -15.35
C ALA A 119 8.13 -4.83 -16.19
N LYS A 120 8.91 -4.99 -17.27
CA LYS A 120 8.99 -6.26 -18.02
C LYS A 120 9.57 -7.38 -17.15
N VAL A 121 10.62 -7.08 -16.37
CA VAL A 121 11.31 -8.06 -15.52
C VAL A 121 10.50 -8.39 -14.26
N LEU A 122 9.68 -7.44 -13.77
CA LEU A 122 8.78 -7.66 -12.62
C LEU A 122 7.54 -8.52 -12.96
N LYS A 123 7.34 -8.92 -14.23
CA LYS A 123 6.22 -9.79 -14.62
C LYS A 123 6.35 -11.15 -13.97
N ARG A 124 5.26 -11.60 -13.35
CA ARG A 124 5.22 -12.93 -12.76
C ARG A 124 5.07 -14.01 -13.84
N GLU A 125 6.01 -14.94 -13.85
CA GLU A 125 6.06 -16.08 -14.77
C GLU A 125 5.65 -17.43 -14.14
N GLU A 126 5.54 -17.48 -12.80
CA GLU A 126 5.30 -18.71 -12.06
C GLU A 126 4.32 -18.50 -10.87
N PRO A 127 3.65 -19.55 -10.40
CA PRO A 127 2.84 -19.48 -9.19
C PRO A 127 3.68 -19.24 -7.93
N PHE A 128 3.08 -18.62 -6.92
CA PHE A 128 3.64 -18.49 -5.56
C PHE A 128 2.55 -18.75 -4.52
N GLN A 129 2.96 -18.87 -3.26
CA GLN A 129 2.06 -19.05 -2.12
C GLN A 129 2.39 -18.07 -1.00
N SER A 130 1.35 -17.52 -0.38
CA SER A 130 1.45 -16.72 0.83
C SER A 130 1.35 -17.62 2.06
N ASN A 131 2.22 -17.41 3.04
CA ASN A 131 2.14 -18.07 4.34
C ASN A 131 1.42 -17.15 5.33
N PHE A 132 0.59 -17.72 6.20
CA PHE A 132 -0.20 -16.95 7.16
C PHE A 132 0.07 -17.42 8.59
N ILE A 133 0.08 -16.49 9.53
CA ILE A 133 0.11 -16.82 10.95
C ILE A 133 -1.24 -17.41 11.37
N LYS A 134 -1.22 -18.26 12.42
CA LYS A 134 -2.43 -18.93 12.94
C LYS A 134 -3.11 -18.17 14.08
N GLU A 135 -2.51 -17.07 14.53
CA GLU A 135 -3.03 -16.28 15.64
C GLU A 135 -4.42 -15.73 15.33
N LYS A 136 -5.31 -15.82 16.31
CA LYS A 136 -6.66 -15.25 16.21
C LYS A 136 -6.61 -13.74 16.37
N ILE A 137 -7.59 -13.07 15.78
CA ILE A 137 -7.76 -11.63 15.96
C ILE A 137 -8.21 -11.33 17.38
N THR A 138 -7.59 -10.36 18.02
CA THR A 138 -8.07 -9.75 19.27
C THR A 138 -8.78 -8.44 18.91
N PHE A 139 -10.08 -8.51 18.59
CA PHE A 139 -10.82 -7.36 18.03
C PHE A 139 -11.33 -6.43 19.12
N ASN A 140 -11.02 -5.13 19.02
CA ASN A 140 -11.83 -4.07 19.62
C ASN A 140 -12.76 -3.47 18.54
N PRO A 141 -14.10 -3.53 18.70
CA PRO A 141 -15.01 -2.97 17.71
C PRO A 141 -14.81 -1.46 17.59
N SER A 142 -14.72 -0.96 16.35
CA SER A 142 -14.72 0.49 16.11
C SER A 142 -16.09 1.07 16.46
N PRO A 143 -16.16 2.30 17.01
CA PRO A 143 -17.41 3.02 17.19
C PRO A 143 -18.04 3.45 15.85
N PHE A 144 -17.28 3.46 14.76
CA PHE A 144 -17.76 3.77 13.42
C PHE A 144 -17.98 2.49 12.61
N ASN A 145 -18.96 2.52 11.71
CA ASN A 145 -19.08 1.43 10.74
C ASN A 145 -18.03 1.57 9.64
N ALA A 146 -17.75 0.47 8.94
CA ALA A 146 -16.70 0.44 7.92
C ALA A 146 -16.95 1.43 6.76
N PHE A 147 -18.21 1.68 6.38
CA PHE A 147 -18.52 2.65 5.33
C PHE A 147 -18.13 4.07 5.76
N GLU A 148 -18.46 4.46 6.99
CA GLU A 148 -18.07 5.77 7.52
C GLU A 148 -16.56 5.95 7.57
N ILE A 149 -15.82 4.92 7.99
CA ILE A 149 -14.35 4.98 8.05
C ILE A 149 -13.78 5.16 6.64
N ILE A 150 -14.23 4.36 5.67
CA ILE A 150 -13.76 4.43 4.28
C ILE A 150 -14.08 5.79 3.65
N ASP A 151 -15.30 6.29 3.84
CA ASP A 151 -15.75 7.56 3.26
C ASP A 151 -15.02 8.77 3.88
N LYS A 152 -14.79 8.75 5.19
CA LYS A 152 -14.10 9.82 5.92
C LYS A 152 -12.58 9.79 5.74
N ARG A 153 -11.99 8.64 5.40
CA ARG A 153 -10.53 8.47 5.33
C ARG A 153 -9.87 9.53 4.48
N ARG A 154 -8.95 10.30 5.08
CA ARG A 154 -8.07 11.24 4.37
C ARG A 154 -6.64 11.12 4.91
N SER A 155 -5.67 11.50 4.09
CA SER A 155 -4.29 11.59 4.55
C SER A 155 -4.11 12.84 5.41
N ALA A 156 -3.38 12.72 6.51
CA ALA A 156 -3.04 13.86 7.34
C ALA A 156 -2.12 14.83 6.58
N LEU A 157 -2.34 16.13 6.77
CA LEU A 157 -1.46 17.19 6.26
C LEU A 157 -0.43 17.66 7.29
N GLY A 158 -0.63 17.25 8.55
CA GLY A 158 0.19 17.59 9.71
C GLY A 158 -0.41 16.93 10.95
N PHE A 159 0.38 16.85 12.02
CA PHE A 159 -0.05 16.27 13.28
C PHE A 159 0.11 17.27 14.42
N LYS A 160 -0.73 17.14 15.44
CA LYS A 160 -0.50 17.76 16.74
C LYS A 160 0.39 16.83 17.55
N GLU A 161 1.26 17.40 18.37
CA GLU A 161 2.11 16.66 19.30
C GLU A 161 1.32 16.09 20.49
N LYS A 162 0.39 15.18 20.21
CA LYS A 162 -0.51 14.55 21.18
C LYS A 162 -0.17 13.08 21.33
N PHE A 163 -0.35 12.59 22.56
CA PHE A 163 -0.24 11.17 22.86
C PHE A 163 -1.44 10.40 22.31
N ILE A 164 -1.19 9.14 21.94
CA ILE A 164 -2.23 8.14 21.67
C ILE A 164 -2.16 7.04 22.71
N LYS A 165 -3.28 6.34 22.92
CA LYS A 165 -3.33 5.26 23.92
C LYS A 165 -2.53 4.05 23.45
N LYS A 166 -1.89 3.37 24.41
CA LYS A 166 -1.18 2.11 24.18
C LYS A 166 -2.01 1.06 23.45
N ASP A 167 -3.23 0.83 23.92
CA ASP A 167 -4.08 -0.24 23.40
C ASP A 167 -4.52 0.05 21.96
N GLU A 168 -4.71 1.33 21.63
CA GLU A 168 -5.01 1.78 20.26
C GLU A 168 -3.81 1.60 19.33
N PHE A 169 -2.59 1.92 19.80
CA PHE A 169 -1.35 1.66 19.07
C PHE A 169 -1.14 0.17 18.80
N LEU A 170 -1.26 -0.68 19.82
CA LEU A 170 -1.08 -2.13 19.69
C LEU A 170 -2.18 -2.76 18.81
N ASP A 171 -3.43 -2.30 18.91
CA ASP A 171 -4.51 -2.76 18.02
C ASP A 171 -4.25 -2.37 16.56
N ILE A 172 -3.72 -1.17 16.27
CA ILE A 172 -3.30 -0.80 14.90
C ILE A 172 -2.25 -1.80 14.38
N LEU A 173 -1.23 -2.12 15.17
CA LEU A 173 -0.17 -3.05 14.76
C LEU A 173 -0.72 -4.47 14.54
N ASP A 174 -1.61 -4.95 15.41
CA ASP A 174 -2.25 -6.26 15.30
C ASP A 174 -2.97 -6.44 13.96
N LYS A 175 -3.63 -5.40 13.47
CA LYS A 175 -4.35 -5.42 12.19
C LYS A 175 -3.43 -5.55 10.98
N THR A 176 -2.16 -5.21 11.13
CA THR A 176 -1.17 -5.41 10.07
C THR A 176 -0.69 -6.85 9.99
N LEU A 177 -0.96 -7.72 10.98
CA LEU A 177 -0.42 -9.08 11.00
C LEU A 177 -0.92 -9.93 9.81
N PRO A 178 -0.07 -10.78 9.21
CA PRO A 178 -0.37 -11.55 8.00
C PRO A 178 -1.25 -12.77 8.30
N ARG A 179 -2.49 -12.51 8.72
CA ARG A 179 -3.54 -13.52 8.94
C ARG A 179 -4.28 -13.79 7.63
N ASN A 180 -4.86 -14.99 7.49
CA ASN A 180 -5.70 -15.33 6.33
C ASN A 180 -7.10 -14.69 6.44
N ILE A 181 -7.12 -13.35 6.44
CA ILE A 181 -8.30 -12.48 6.57
C ILE A 181 -8.11 -11.27 5.64
N PRO A 182 -9.16 -10.48 5.37
CA PRO A 182 -9.03 -9.25 4.59
C PRO A 182 -7.98 -8.29 5.18
N PRO A 183 -7.05 -7.72 4.38
CA PRO A 183 -6.94 -7.89 2.93
C PRO A 183 -5.96 -8.99 2.48
N PHE A 184 -5.22 -9.62 3.41
CA PHE A 184 -4.17 -10.60 3.09
C PHE A 184 -4.72 -11.92 2.52
N ASP A 185 -6.00 -12.24 2.76
CA ASP A 185 -6.70 -13.39 2.14
C ASP A 185 -6.82 -13.30 0.61
N THR A 186 -6.45 -12.16 0.01
CA THR A 186 -6.22 -12.02 -1.44
C THR A 186 -5.06 -12.88 -1.95
N LYS A 187 -4.13 -13.28 -1.08
CA LYS A 187 -2.95 -14.14 -1.38
C LYS A 187 -2.02 -13.56 -2.44
N VAL A 188 -1.98 -12.24 -2.58
CA VAL A 188 -1.04 -11.55 -3.49
C VAL A 188 0.26 -11.14 -2.80
N THR A 189 0.39 -11.40 -1.50
CA THR A 189 1.50 -10.92 -0.66
C THR A 189 2.54 -12.00 -0.39
N LEU A 190 3.75 -11.59 -0.04
CA LEU A 190 4.77 -12.52 0.47
C LEU A 190 4.59 -12.80 1.96
N ASN A 191 3.94 -11.87 2.67
CA ASN A 191 3.83 -11.80 4.12
C ASN A 191 5.22 -11.76 4.78
N LYS A 192 6.10 -10.90 4.24
CA LYS A 192 7.50 -10.76 4.68
C LYS A 192 7.93 -9.31 4.92
N VAL A 193 7.03 -8.35 4.79
CA VAL A 193 7.29 -6.96 5.17
C VAL A 193 7.22 -6.85 6.70
N ASN A 194 8.22 -6.26 7.35
CA ASN A 194 8.25 -5.95 8.78
C ASN A 194 8.27 -4.44 8.98
N LEU A 195 8.10 -3.99 10.23
CA LEU A 195 8.00 -2.55 10.54
C LEU A 195 9.14 -2.13 11.48
N VAL A 196 9.89 -1.11 11.10
CA VAL A 196 10.68 -0.31 12.03
C VAL A 196 9.80 0.84 12.48
N ILE A 197 9.61 1.00 13.78
CA ILE A 197 8.65 1.93 14.37
C ILE A 197 9.39 2.93 15.25
N PHE A 198 9.23 4.20 14.94
CA PHE A 198 9.72 5.30 15.75
C PHE A 198 8.56 5.78 16.61
N VAL A 199 8.60 5.42 17.90
CA VAL A 199 7.59 5.82 18.88
C VAL A 199 8.01 7.16 19.46
N ASN A 200 7.17 8.19 19.29
CA ASN A 200 7.39 9.51 19.85
C ASN A 200 6.49 9.74 21.08
N ARG A 201 5.20 9.44 20.96
CA ARG A 201 4.14 9.83 21.92
C ARG A 201 3.04 8.77 22.02
N VAL A 202 3.38 7.60 22.55
CA VAL A 202 2.41 6.53 22.86
C VAL A 202 2.39 6.31 24.38
N ASP A 203 1.22 6.40 24.99
CA ASP A 203 1.08 6.28 26.45
C ASP A 203 1.66 4.95 26.95
N GLY A 204 2.52 4.98 27.96
CA GLY A 204 3.07 3.77 28.57
C GLY A 204 3.94 2.90 27.66
N ILE A 205 4.40 3.44 26.52
CA ILE A 205 5.50 2.93 25.70
C ILE A 205 6.61 3.97 25.71
N GLU A 206 7.84 3.54 25.94
CA GLU A 206 8.99 4.43 25.96
C GLU A 206 9.25 5.00 24.56
N SER A 207 9.69 6.26 24.49
CA SER A 207 10.13 6.83 23.22
C SER A 207 11.37 6.09 22.71
N GLY A 208 11.40 5.76 21.42
CA GLY A 208 12.51 5.02 20.84
C GLY A 208 12.21 4.39 19.49
N ILE A 209 13.16 3.59 19.03
CA ILE A 209 13.08 2.78 17.82
C ILE A 209 12.74 1.36 18.21
N TYR A 210 11.74 0.80 17.56
CA TYR A 210 11.28 -0.57 17.76
C TYR A 210 11.25 -1.34 16.45
N PHE A 211 11.49 -2.64 16.52
CA PHE A 211 11.27 -3.57 15.41
C PHE A 211 10.03 -4.42 15.70
N PHE A 212 9.07 -4.38 14.78
CA PHE A 212 7.89 -5.25 14.81
C PHE A 212 8.04 -6.36 13.77
N ASP A 213 8.37 -7.56 14.25
CA ASP A 213 8.36 -8.79 13.47
C ASP A 213 6.90 -9.26 13.33
N ARG A 214 6.34 -9.05 12.15
CA ARG A 214 4.94 -9.37 11.85
C ARG A 214 4.66 -10.87 11.80
N GLU A 215 5.66 -11.70 11.52
CA GLU A 215 5.49 -13.16 11.48
C GLU A 215 5.52 -13.76 12.89
N LYS A 216 6.35 -13.19 13.77
CA LYS A 216 6.46 -13.62 15.18
C LYS A 216 5.52 -12.87 16.12
N ASN A 217 4.82 -11.84 15.64
CA ASN A 217 4.02 -10.91 16.44
C ASN A 217 4.79 -10.39 17.67
N SER A 218 5.99 -9.86 17.44
CA SER A 218 6.88 -9.40 18.51
C SER A 218 7.36 -7.99 18.25
N LEU A 219 7.17 -7.09 19.23
CA LEU A 219 7.66 -5.73 19.24
C LEU A 219 8.89 -5.64 20.16
N SER A 220 10.07 -5.44 19.56
CA SER A 220 11.36 -5.39 20.27
C SER A 220 11.92 -3.98 20.25
N LEU A 221 12.35 -3.46 21.40
CA LEU A 221 13.09 -2.18 21.47
C LEU A 221 14.47 -2.37 20.85
N ILE A 222 14.83 -1.52 19.88
CA ILE A 222 16.18 -1.40 19.34
C ILE A 222 16.96 -0.40 20.17
N GLU A 223 16.45 0.84 20.27
CA GLU A 223 17.13 1.93 20.96
C GLU A 223 16.13 2.86 21.63
N LYS A 224 16.39 3.21 22.90
CA LYS A 224 15.58 4.17 23.66
C LYS A 224 16.07 5.59 23.39
N GLY A 225 15.16 6.53 23.14
CA GLY A 225 15.52 7.93 22.93
C GLY A 225 14.44 8.72 22.21
N ASP A 226 14.66 10.03 22.08
CA ASP A 226 13.87 10.89 21.19
C ASP A 226 14.55 10.91 19.81
N PHE A 227 13.92 10.26 18.85
CA PHE A 227 14.38 10.18 17.46
C PHE A 227 13.54 11.03 16.51
N SER A 228 12.70 11.93 17.02
CA SER A 228 11.76 12.71 16.21
C SER A 228 12.45 13.54 15.11
N GLU A 229 13.62 14.12 15.39
CA GLU A 229 14.45 14.82 14.40
C GLU A 229 15.10 13.86 13.39
N ALA A 230 15.53 12.67 13.82
CA ALA A 230 16.05 11.65 12.91
C ALA A 230 14.96 11.18 11.93
N VAL A 231 13.74 10.96 12.42
CA VAL A 231 12.57 10.60 11.59
C VAL A 231 12.24 11.69 10.58
N LYS A 232 12.30 12.96 10.98
CA LYS A 232 12.14 14.10 10.07
C LYS A 232 13.17 14.02 8.94
N PHE A 233 14.44 13.83 9.30
CA PHE A 233 15.52 13.73 8.32
C PHE A 233 15.32 12.54 7.37
N ILE A 234 15.06 11.34 7.91
CA ILE A 234 14.78 10.11 7.15
C ILE A 234 13.68 10.35 6.13
N ASN A 235 12.61 11.06 6.51
CA ASN A 235 11.46 11.34 5.66
C ASN A 235 11.62 12.62 4.81
N CYS A 236 12.82 12.91 4.30
CA CYS A 236 13.10 14.06 3.44
C CYS A 236 12.74 15.42 4.08
N ALA A 237 13.08 15.59 5.36
CA ALA A 237 12.82 16.80 6.17
C ALA A 237 11.33 17.14 6.36
N GLN A 238 10.43 16.16 6.25
CA GLN A 238 9.00 16.35 6.48
C GLN A 238 8.64 16.23 7.97
N ASP A 239 7.99 17.25 8.51
CA ASP A 239 7.55 17.29 9.91
C ASP A 239 6.48 16.24 10.26
N LEU A 240 5.83 15.65 9.24
CA LEU A 240 4.84 14.58 9.43
C LEU A 240 5.37 13.45 10.32
N GLY A 241 6.64 13.08 10.16
CA GLY A 241 7.24 12.04 10.98
C GLY A 241 7.56 12.50 12.40
N LYS A 242 8.09 13.71 12.54
CA LYS A 242 8.44 14.34 13.82
C LYS A 242 7.22 14.55 14.71
N ASP A 243 6.15 15.11 14.16
CA ASP A 243 4.99 15.57 14.94
C ASP A 243 4.01 14.43 15.25
N SER A 244 4.07 13.34 14.47
CA SER A 244 3.26 12.13 14.68
C SER A 244 3.45 11.50 16.06
N ALA A 245 2.46 10.71 16.48
CA ALA A 245 2.58 9.89 17.69
C ALA A 245 3.58 8.75 17.48
N PHE A 246 3.57 8.17 16.28
CA PHE A 246 4.60 7.24 15.82
C PHE A 246 4.70 7.25 14.30
N SER A 247 5.88 6.87 13.81
CA SER A 247 6.17 6.66 12.39
C SER A 247 6.69 5.26 12.14
N ILE A 248 6.50 4.78 10.91
CA ILE A 248 6.82 3.43 10.47
C ILE A 248 7.67 3.52 9.21
N SER A 249 8.76 2.77 9.18
CA SER A 249 9.45 2.39 7.95
C SER A 249 9.19 0.90 7.70
N MET A 250 8.53 0.60 6.58
CA MET A 250 8.24 -0.76 6.15
C MET A 250 9.46 -1.34 5.46
N VAL A 251 9.93 -2.49 5.92
CA VAL A 251 11.20 -3.08 5.49
C VAL A 251 11.03 -4.55 5.10
N ILE A 252 11.90 -5.04 4.21
CA ILE A 252 11.96 -6.46 3.84
C ILE A 252 13.41 -6.92 3.75
N ASP A 253 13.68 -8.16 4.17
CA ASP A 253 14.96 -8.82 3.96
C ASP A 253 15.08 -9.25 2.48
N LYS A 254 16.15 -8.80 1.81
CA LYS A 254 16.44 -9.05 0.38
C LYS A 254 16.48 -10.53 0.03
N LYS A 255 16.74 -11.44 0.99
CA LYS A 255 16.67 -12.90 0.76
C LYS A 255 15.27 -13.36 0.33
N HIS A 256 14.23 -12.62 0.71
CA HIS A 256 12.86 -12.90 0.28
C HIS A 256 12.55 -12.42 -1.14
N LEU A 257 13.42 -11.59 -1.72
CA LEU A 257 13.35 -11.05 -3.08
C LEU A 257 14.21 -11.85 -4.06
N ASN A 258 14.30 -13.17 -3.87
CA ASN A 258 15.12 -14.06 -4.70
C ASN A 258 14.66 -14.24 -6.16
N LYS A 259 13.59 -13.55 -6.57
CA LYS A 259 13.09 -13.42 -7.94
C LYS A 259 12.53 -12.03 -8.12
N GLU A 260 12.69 -11.44 -9.29
CA GLU A 260 12.45 -10.03 -9.55
C GLU A 260 10.98 -9.64 -9.31
N TYR A 261 10.03 -10.47 -9.78
CA TYR A 261 8.59 -10.23 -9.55
C TYR A 261 8.20 -10.19 -8.06
N LYS A 262 9.02 -10.74 -7.14
CA LYS A 262 8.73 -10.68 -5.71
C LYS A 262 8.87 -9.27 -5.16
N TYR A 263 9.68 -8.41 -5.78
CA TYR A 263 9.72 -6.99 -5.44
C TYR A 263 8.35 -6.35 -5.64
N LYS A 264 7.69 -6.63 -6.77
CA LYS A 264 6.32 -6.18 -7.06
C LYS A 264 5.33 -6.67 -5.99
N LEU A 265 5.39 -7.93 -5.58
CA LEU A 265 4.53 -8.47 -4.51
C LEU A 265 4.81 -7.82 -3.15
N ALA A 266 6.07 -7.53 -2.82
CA ALA A 266 6.44 -6.82 -1.60
C ALA A 266 5.90 -5.38 -1.60
N MET A 267 5.93 -4.70 -2.75
CA MET A 267 5.35 -3.35 -2.89
C MET A 267 3.82 -3.38 -2.78
N PHE A 268 3.15 -4.39 -3.34
CA PHE A 268 1.71 -4.58 -3.12
C PHE A 268 1.38 -4.82 -1.65
N GLU A 269 2.12 -5.71 -0.98
CA GLU A 269 1.96 -5.95 0.46
C GLU A 269 2.15 -4.66 1.28
N THR A 270 3.16 -3.87 0.93
CA THR A 270 3.47 -2.58 1.57
C THR A 270 2.32 -1.59 1.43
N GLY A 271 1.77 -1.43 0.22
CA GLY A 271 0.57 -0.60 0.00
C GLY A 271 -0.68 -1.12 0.71
N MET A 272 -0.84 -2.45 0.79
CA MET A 272 -1.93 -3.06 1.55
C MET A 272 -1.82 -2.78 3.04
N ILE A 273 -0.61 -2.86 3.62
CA ILE A 273 -0.34 -2.46 5.01
C ILE A 273 -0.62 -0.98 5.19
N GLY A 274 -0.16 -0.11 4.29
CA GLY A 274 -0.47 1.32 4.31
C GLY A 274 -1.97 1.59 4.34
N GLN A 275 -2.78 0.84 3.58
CA GLN A 275 -4.23 0.98 3.58
C GLN A 275 -4.86 0.53 4.91
N ILE A 276 -4.36 -0.55 5.53
CA ILE A 276 -4.77 -0.96 6.87
C ILE A 276 -4.49 0.17 7.86
N LEU A 277 -3.27 0.72 7.84
CA LEU A 277 -2.86 1.82 8.73
C LEU A 277 -3.75 3.06 8.56
N TYR A 278 -4.12 3.44 7.34
CA TYR A 278 -5.07 4.53 7.09
C TYR A 278 -6.44 4.29 7.73
N ILE A 279 -7.02 3.11 7.50
CA ILE A 279 -8.37 2.77 7.97
C ILE A 279 -8.39 2.62 9.50
N GLU A 280 -7.36 2.00 10.07
CA GLU A 280 -7.28 1.80 11.52
C GLU A 280 -7.01 3.08 12.30
N ALA A 281 -6.24 4.02 11.72
CA ALA A 281 -6.11 5.36 12.29
C ALA A 281 -7.46 6.09 12.34
N GLU A 282 -8.20 6.11 11.22
CA GLU A 282 -9.51 6.76 11.14
C GLU A 282 -10.55 6.09 12.04
N ALA A 283 -10.52 4.75 12.15
CA ALA A 283 -11.38 3.98 13.05
C ALA A 283 -11.23 4.35 14.52
N LYS A 284 -10.10 4.96 14.89
CA LYS A 284 -9.73 5.41 16.24
C LYS A 284 -9.75 6.94 16.40
N GLY A 285 -10.20 7.67 15.38
CA GLY A 285 -10.27 9.13 15.41
C GLY A 285 -8.92 9.85 15.17
N TYR A 286 -7.91 9.11 14.71
CA TYR A 286 -6.62 9.63 14.27
C TYR A 286 -6.57 9.76 12.75
N ARG A 287 -5.43 10.17 12.20
CA ARG A 287 -5.17 10.04 10.77
C ARG A 287 -3.78 9.45 10.52
N GLY A 288 -3.67 8.82 9.35
CA GLY A 288 -2.41 8.35 8.80
C GLY A 288 -1.91 9.27 7.70
N CYS A 289 -0.63 9.19 7.37
CA CYS A 289 -0.06 9.72 6.13
C CYS A 289 1.06 8.81 5.65
N GLY A 290 0.95 8.32 4.43
CA GLY A 290 1.99 7.55 3.78
C GLY A 290 3.07 8.46 3.20
N ILE A 291 4.33 8.04 3.33
CA ILE A 291 5.51 8.85 2.98
C ILE A 291 6.33 8.07 1.94
N GLY A 292 6.29 8.55 0.70
CA GLY A 292 7.03 7.93 -0.41
C GLY A 292 8.45 8.48 -0.63
N CYS A 293 8.80 9.62 -0.01
CA CYS A 293 10.15 10.18 -0.03
C CYS A 293 10.84 9.90 1.29
N PHE A 294 11.90 9.10 1.25
CA PHE A 294 12.76 8.85 2.40
C PHE A 294 14.18 8.49 1.93
N PHE A 295 15.15 8.55 2.84
CA PHE A 295 16.50 8.05 2.60
C PHE A 295 16.54 6.55 2.94
N ASP A 296 16.48 5.70 1.92
CA ASP A 296 16.33 4.25 2.06
C ASP A 296 17.38 3.61 2.99
N ASP A 297 18.65 4.04 2.86
CA ASP A 297 19.82 3.45 3.53
C ASP A 297 19.91 3.81 5.02
N LEU A 298 19.34 4.93 5.47
CA LEU A 298 19.43 5.32 6.88
C LEU A 298 18.72 4.32 7.80
N VAL A 299 17.61 3.73 7.32
CA VAL A 299 16.86 2.74 8.10
C VAL A 299 17.57 1.38 8.07
N SER A 300 18.01 0.91 6.90
CA SER A 300 18.64 -0.41 6.78
C SER A 300 20.06 -0.44 7.32
N ILE A 301 20.88 0.55 6.99
CA ILE A 301 22.32 0.57 7.32
C ILE A 301 22.55 1.23 8.67
N ASP A 302 22.03 2.44 8.92
CA ASP A 302 22.40 3.17 10.13
C ASP A 302 21.60 2.74 11.37
N ILE A 303 20.33 2.36 11.21
CA ILE A 303 19.47 1.94 12.34
C ILE A 303 19.48 0.43 12.56
N LEU A 304 19.35 -0.36 11.49
CA LEU A 304 19.31 -1.82 11.59
C LEU A 304 20.67 -2.48 11.43
N GLU A 305 21.72 -1.72 11.09
CA GLU A 305 23.07 -2.24 10.85
C GLU A 305 23.09 -3.43 9.88
N ASN A 306 22.21 -3.40 8.87
CA ASN A 306 21.96 -4.54 7.99
C ASN A 306 21.65 -4.11 6.54
N GLU A 307 22.67 -4.17 5.69
CA GLU A 307 22.56 -3.89 4.25
C GLU A 307 21.69 -4.89 3.48
N ASP A 308 21.39 -6.08 4.03
CA ASP A 308 20.47 -7.03 3.43
C ASP A 308 19.00 -6.64 3.62
N ILE A 309 18.72 -5.57 4.35
CA ILE A 309 17.37 -5.03 4.49
C ILE A 309 17.12 -3.93 3.46
N LEU A 310 15.92 -3.95 2.89
CA LEU A 310 15.44 -2.92 1.96
C LEU A 310 14.25 -2.18 2.57
N THR A 311 14.33 -0.85 2.59
CA THR A 311 13.24 0.04 2.99
C THR A 311 12.29 0.27 1.82
N LEU A 312 10.99 0.02 2.02
CA LEU A 312 9.98 0.04 0.96
C LEU A 312 9.09 1.28 1.00
N TYR A 313 8.67 1.70 2.19
CA TYR A 313 7.71 2.79 2.37
C TYR A 313 7.72 3.37 3.79
N GLY A 314 7.48 4.67 3.91
CA GLY A 314 7.24 5.34 5.19
C GLY A 314 5.76 5.55 5.48
N PHE A 315 5.40 5.66 6.75
CA PHE A 315 4.04 5.99 7.19
C PHE A 315 4.06 6.68 8.56
N SER A 316 3.15 7.61 8.82
CA SER A 316 3.03 8.30 10.11
C SER A 316 1.59 8.31 10.59
N ILE A 317 1.37 8.18 11.91
CA ILE A 317 0.04 8.23 12.54
C ILE A 317 0.07 9.16 13.75
N GLY A 318 -0.97 9.98 13.90
CA GLY A 318 -1.15 10.84 15.07
C GLY A 318 -2.47 11.60 15.04
N GLU A 319 -2.65 12.48 16.03
CA GLU A 319 -3.79 13.41 16.03
C GLU A 319 -3.62 14.42 14.89
N PRO A 320 -4.55 14.53 13.94
CA PRO A 320 -4.38 15.41 12.80
C PRO A 320 -4.50 16.88 13.17
N VAL A 321 -3.71 17.72 12.49
CA VAL A 321 -4.09 19.12 12.27
C VAL A 321 -5.20 19.15 11.22
N ILE A 322 -6.32 19.80 11.55
CA ILE A 322 -7.46 19.94 10.64
C ILE A 322 -7.32 21.25 9.88
N ASP A 323 -7.26 21.16 8.55
CA ASP A 323 -7.36 22.32 7.66
C ASP A 323 -8.83 22.55 7.29
N GLU A 324 -9.47 23.51 7.96
CA GLU A 324 -10.90 23.83 7.78
C GLU A 324 -11.24 24.38 6.39
N ARG A 325 -10.22 24.77 5.58
CA ARG A 325 -10.42 25.18 4.18
C ARG A 325 -10.75 24.00 3.27
N ILE A 326 -10.39 22.78 3.69
CA ILE A 326 -10.63 21.56 2.92
C ILE A 326 -11.99 20.99 3.32
N ILE A 327 -12.99 21.27 2.49
CA ILE A 327 -14.34 20.72 2.64
C ILE A 327 -14.40 19.40 1.86
N PRO A 328 -14.68 18.26 2.51
CA PRO A 328 -14.84 17.00 1.81
C PRO A 328 -16.17 17.01 1.05
N ILE A 329 -16.13 17.39 -0.22
CA ILE A 329 -17.28 17.33 -1.13
C ILE A 329 -17.24 16.00 -1.87
N ARG A 330 -18.31 15.20 -1.84
CA ARG A 330 -18.38 13.99 -2.66
C ARG A 330 -18.54 14.37 -4.14
N PRO A 331 -18.04 13.58 -5.11
CA PRO A 331 -18.24 13.86 -6.53
C PRO A 331 -19.71 14.05 -6.95
N ASN A 332 -20.63 13.34 -6.29
CA ASN A 332 -22.07 13.49 -6.52
C ASN A 332 -22.65 14.78 -5.91
N GLU A 333 -22.03 15.30 -4.86
CA GLU A 333 -22.37 16.57 -4.22
C GLU A 333 -21.70 17.75 -4.94
N ALA A 334 -20.55 17.54 -5.58
CA ALA A 334 -19.88 18.54 -6.40
C ALA A 334 -20.73 18.97 -7.60
N LYS A 335 -21.49 18.03 -8.20
CA LYS A 335 -22.46 18.35 -9.27
C LYS A 335 -23.57 19.32 -8.83
N LEU A 336 -23.88 19.40 -7.53
CA LEU A 336 -24.86 20.34 -7.00
C LEU A 336 -24.28 21.72 -6.73
N LEU A 337 -22.95 21.87 -6.72
CA LEU A 337 -22.26 23.10 -6.37
C LEU A 337 -21.87 23.96 -7.59
N ASN A 338 -22.22 23.57 -8.83
CA ASN A 338 -21.81 24.27 -10.06
C ASN A 338 -20.30 24.61 -10.09
N LEU A 339 -19.47 23.73 -9.52
CA LEU A 339 -18.00 23.77 -9.62
C LEU A 339 -17.52 22.95 -10.83
#